data_AF-A0A9N8PWM5-F1
#
_entry.id   AF-A0A9N8PWM5-F1
#
_cell.length_a   1.000
_cell.length_b   1.000
_cell.length_c   1.000
_cell.angle_alpha   90.00
_cell.angle_beta   90.00
_cell.angle_gamma   90.00
#
_symmetry.space_group_name_H-M   'P 1'
#
loop_
_entity.id
_entity.type
_entity.pdbx_description
1 polymer ?
#
loop_
_entity_poly.entity_id
_entity_poly.type
_entity_poly.pdbx_seq_one_letter_code
_entity_poly.pdbx_strand_id
1 'polypeptide(L)'
;MNLSYLFFWTSKTPEDNSWHPVPGQNPTKYVGNLPTLIKRQDLEAACVDIAPFIASMGALAYVRQLNDFGFTASANVFKNPKTLMAMHRTTLVVTPIVLLCQAIGIEYRSFIPRWSQERERGRDEEVVRQQVGFGMLAGVASWTLRIYALRKGRAYWAPIDVVMGGALADVLHREYVRAHGF
;
A
#
# COMPACT_ATOMS: atom_id res chain seq x y z
N MET A 1 6.34 4.29 -32.72
CA MET A 1 6.14 4.15 -31.25
C MET A 1 6.37 2.69 -30.89
N ASN A 2 7.46 2.39 -30.17
CA ASN A 2 7.78 1.01 -29.78
C ASN A 2 6.80 0.51 -28.72
N LEU A 3 6.18 -0.65 -28.97
CA LEU A 3 5.34 -1.39 -28.02
C LEU A 3 6.02 -1.62 -26.65
N SER A 4 7.35 -1.56 -26.60
CA SER A 4 8.17 -1.67 -25.39
C SER A 4 7.80 -0.65 -24.30
N TYR A 5 7.29 0.54 -24.65
CA TYR A 5 6.87 1.54 -23.66
C TYR A 5 5.50 1.27 -23.02
N LEU A 6 4.67 0.40 -23.61
CA LEU A 6 3.37 0.04 -23.03
C LEU A 6 3.53 -0.88 -21.82
N PHE A 7 4.64 -1.63 -21.76
CA PHE A 7 4.96 -2.54 -20.67
C PHE A 7 6.05 -1.93 -19.79
N PHE A 8 5.66 -0.97 -18.94
CA PHE A 8 6.55 -0.19 -18.07
C PHE A 8 7.48 -1.07 -17.20
N TRP A 9 7.07 -2.30 -16.87
CA TRP A 9 7.88 -3.23 -16.07
C TRP A 9 9.11 -3.74 -16.79
N THR A 10 9.13 -3.74 -18.13
CA THR A 10 10.28 -4.22 -18.92
C THR A 10 11.47 -3.25 -18.90
N SER A 11 11.23 -1.98 -18.56
CA SER A 11 12.26 -0.95 -18.46
C SER A 11 12.70 -0.68 -17.02
N LYS A 12 12.11 -1.36 -16.02
CA LYS A 12 12.47 -1.19 -14.62
C LYS A 12 13.77 -1.91 -14.30
N THR A 13 14.66 -1.19 -13.63
CA THR A 13 15.89 -1.71 -13.04
C THR A 13 15.64 -2.12 -11.58
N PRO A 14 16.52 -2.94 -10.97
CA PRO A 14 16.45 -3.24 -9.54
C PRO A 14 16.47 -1.98 -8.66
N GLU A 15 17.21 -0.96 -9.09
CA GLU A 15 17.28 0.32 -8.38
C GLU A 15 15.94 1.07 -8.41
N ASP A 16 15.16 0.93 -9.48
CA ASP A 16 13.82 1.53 -9.54
C ASP A 16 12.90 0.96 -8.47
N ASN A 17 13.15 -0.26 -7.98
CA ASN A 17 12.38 -0.95 -6.94
C ASN A 17 12.87 -0.68 -5.50
N SER A 18 13.92 0.14 -5.34
CA SER A 18 14.55 0.46 -4.06
C SER A 18 13.80 1.56 -3.27
N TRP A 19 12.48 1.61 -3.36
CA TRP A 19 11.70 2.48 -2.46
C TRP A 19 11.54 1.78 -1.10
N HIS A 20 11.86 2.50 -0.02
CA HIS A 20 11.69 2.02 1.35
C HIS A 20 10.21 1.95 1.74
N PRO A 21 9.80 0.99 2.60
CA PRO A 21 10.60 -0.11 3.16
C PRO A 21 10.96 -1.18 2.13
N VAL A 22 12.13 -1.83 2.23
CA VAL A 22 12.57 -2.88 1.28
C VAL A 22 12.30 -4.27 1.86
N PRO A 23 11.58 -5.19 1.17
CA PRO A 23 11.10 -6.42 1.79
C PRO A 23 12.27 -7.27 2.30
N GLY A 24 12.19 -7.71 3.56
CA GLY A 24 13.16 -8.62 4.15
C GLY A 24 14.50 -7.99 4.56
N GLN A 25 14.65 -6.67 4.44
CA GLN A 25 15.82 -5.93 4.97
C GLN A 25 15.71 -5.64 6.48
N ASN A 26 14.53 -5.83 7.09
CA ASN A 26 14.42 -5.73 8.55
C ASN A 26 14.92 -7.03 9.20
N PRO A 27 15.97 -6.99 10.04
CA PRO A 27 16.24 -8.07 10.96
C PRO A 27 15.12 -8.06 12.00
N THR A 28 14.04 -8.80 11.77
CA THR A 28 13.10 -9.10 12.85
C THR A 28 13.88 -9.87 13.92
N LYS A 29 14.43 -9.11 14.88
CA LYS A 29 15.47 -9.49 15.86
C LYS A 29 15.07 -10.66 16.77
N TYR A 30 13.83 -11.14 16.66
CA TYR A 30 13.20 -12.07 17.60
C TYR A 30 12.49 -13.25 16.92
N VAL A 31 12.78 -13.56 15.65
CA VAL A 31 11.96 -14.49 14.86
C VAL A 31 12.64 -15.85 14.63
N GLY A 32 13.68 -16.18 15.40
CA GLY A 32 14.47 -17.43 15.24
C GLY A 32 13.63 -18.70 15.07
N ASN A 33 12.47 -18.79 15.73
CA ASN A 33 11.61 -19.98 15.73
C ASN A 33 10.45 -19.97 14.72
N LEU A 34 10.24 -18.91 13.93
CA LEU A 34 9.16 -18.95 12.93
C LEU A 34 9.57 -19.69 11.65
N PRO A 35 8.62 -20.32 10.95
CA PRO A 35 8.82 -20.87 9.60
C PRO A 35 9.42 -19.85 8.64
N THR A 36 10.27 -20.32 7.72
CA THR A 36 10.94 -19.48 6.71
C THR A 36 9.96 -18.64 5.88
N LEU A 37 8.76 -19.18 5.61
CA LEU A 37 7.71 -18.46 4.88
C LEU A 37 7.25 -17.20 5.63
N ILE A 38 7.12 -17.27 6.97
CA ILE A 38 6.68 -16.14 7.79
C ILE A 38 7.83 -15.16 7.99
N LYS A 39 9.06 -15.66 8.14
CA LYS A 39 10.28 -14.82 8.23
C LYS A 39 10.49 -13.90 7.03
N ARG A 40 10.07 -14.35 5.84
CA ARG A 40 10.21 -13.59 4.60
C ARG A 40 9.09 -12.58 4.37
N GLN A 41 8.01 -12.66 5.13
CA GLN A 41 6.92 -11.70 5.03
C GLN A 41 7.29 -10.42 5.76
N ASP A 42 7.09 -9.31 5.08
CA ASP A 42 7.41 -7.97 5.55
C ASP A 42 6.14 -7.13 5.44
N LEU A 43 5.45 -6.96 6.56
CA LEU A 43 4.13 -6.35 6.61
C LEU A 43 4.17 -4.86 6.30
N GLU A 44 5.21 -4.16 6.76
CA GLU A 44 5.41 -2.74 6.50
C GLU A 44 5.67 -2.52 5.00
N ALA A 45 6.58 -3.28 4.40
CA ALA A 45 6.85 -3.20 2.96
C ALA A 45 5.61 -3.60 2.14
N ALA A 46 4.89 -4.65 2.55
CA ALA A 46 3.69 -5.10 1.87
C ALA A 46 2.61 -4.00 1.84
N CYS A 47 2.38 -3.29 2.95
CA CYS A 47 1.38 -2.21 2.98
C CYS A 47 1.66 -1.12 1.95
N VAL A 48 2.93 -0.72 1.83
CA VAL A 48 3.38 0.28 0.87
C VAL A 48 3.25 -0.22 -0.57
N ASP A 49 3.54 -1.50 -0.81
CA ASP A 49 3.48 -2.12 -2.13
C ASP A 49 2.06 -2.42 -2.63
N ILE A 50 1.13 -2.70 -1.71
CA ILE A 50 -0.28 -2.99 -2.03
C ILE A 50 -1.04 -1.69 -2.38
N ALA A 51 -0.66 -0.57 -1.77
CA ALA A 51 -1.41 0.69 -1.87
C ALA A 51 -1.61 1.24 -3.29
N PRO A 52 -0.62 1.20 -4.21
CA PRO A 52 -0.82 1.60 -5.60
C PRO A 52 -1.96 0.84 -6.28
N PHE A 53 -2.07 -0.48 -6.06
CA PHE A 53 -3.15 -1.28 -6.64
C PHE A 53 -4.52 -0.88 -6.10
N ILE A 54 -4.62 -0.65 -4.78
CA ILE A 54 -5.85 -0.19 -4.14
C ILE A 54 -6.25 1.18 -4.70
N ALA A 55 -5.30 2.12 -4.80
CA ALA A 55 -5.55 3.45 -5.33
C ALA A 55 -5.98 3.42 -6.81
N SER A 56 -5.30 2.63 -7.65
CA SER A 56 -5.65 2.45 -9.06
C SER A 56 -7.05 1.87 -9.23
N MET A 57 -7.40 0.83 -8.46
CA MET A 57 -8.75 0.24 -8.52
C MET A 57 -9.83 1.20 -8.03
N GLY A 58 -9.52 2.00 -7.00
CA GLY A 58 -10.39 3.10 -6.57
C GLY A 58 -10.60 4.15 -7.67
N ALA A 59 -9.52 4.59 -8.32
CA ALA A 59 -9.60 5.55 -9.42
C ALA A 59 -10.43 5.02 -10.59
N LEU A 60 -10.19 3.76 -11.01
CA LEU A 60 -10.98 3.12 -12.08
C LEU A 60 -12.45 3.00 -11.71
N ALA A 61 -12.77 2.59 -10.48
CA ALA A 61 -14.14 2.49 -10.01
C ALA A 61 -14.84 3.85 -9.93
N TYR A 62 -14.11 4.92 -9.60
CA TYR A 62 -14.62 6.28 -9.59
C TYR A 62 -14.85 6.81 -11.01
N VAL A 63 -13.90 6.64 -11.93
CA VAL A 63 -14.04 7.05 -13.33
C VAL A 63 -15.21 6.34 -14.00
N ARG A 64 -15.39 5.04 -13.73
CA ARG A 64 -16.56 4.29 -14.21
C ARG A 64 -17.87 4.93 -13.74
N GLN A 65 -17.93 5.38 -12.49
CA GLN A 65 -19.13 6.04 -11.97
C GLN A 65 -19.34 7.44 -12.54
N LEU A 66 -18.27 8.19 -12.81
CA LEU A 66 -18.39 9.46 -13.53
C LEU A 66 -18.99 9.24 -14.93
N ASN A 67 -18.66 8.13 -15.59
CA ASN A 67 -19.24 7.79 -16.88
C ASN A 67 -20.74 7.40 -16.76
N ASP A 68 -21.11 6.64 -15.72
CA ASP A 68 -22.47 6.16 -15.53
C ASP A 68 -23.44 7.23 -14.97
N PHE A 69 -22.96 8.15 -14.12
CA PHE A 69 -23.79 9.10 -13.35
C PHE A 69 -23.39 10.58 -13.53
N GLY A 70 -22.38 10.88 -14.36
CA GLY A 70 -21.85 12.23 -14.54
C GLY A 70 -21.20 12.81 -13.27
N PHE A 71 -21.18 14.15 -13.16
CA PHE A 71 -20.59 14.88 -12.02
C PHE A 71 -21.35 14.73 -10.69
N THR A 72 -22.41 13.91 -10.64
CA THR A 72 -23.16 13.65 -9.40
C THR A 72 -22.45 12.64 -8.48
N ALA A 73 -21.48 11.88 -9.01
CA ALA A 73 -20.67 10.96 -8.21
C ALA A 73 -19.73 11.74 -7.28
N SER A 74 -19.85 11.52 -5.97
CA SER A 74 -18.97 12.17 -5.00
C SER A 74 -17.54 11.65 -5.14
N ALA A 75 -16.57 12.57 -5.25
CA ALA A 75 -15.14 12.29 -5.16
C ALA A 75 -14.71 11.82 -3.77
N ASN A 76 -15.52 12.12 -2.74
CA ASN A 76 -15.26 11.63 -1.40
C ASN A 76 -15.55 10.13 -1.34
N VAL A 77 -14.49 9.33 -1.20
CA VAL A 77 -14.56 7.87 -1.17
C VAL A 77 -15.47 7.35 -0.05
N PHE A 78 -15.57 8.05 1.09
CA PHE A 78 -16.47 7.68 2.20
C PHE A 78 -17.95 7.95 1.90
N LYS A 79 -18.24 8.84 0.95
CA LYS A 79 -19.60 9.09 0.44
C LYS A 79 -19.90 8.26 -0.82
N ASN A 80 -18.92 7.49 -1.30
CA ASN A 80 -19.00 6.68 -2.51
C ASN A 80 -18.77 5.19 -2.19
N PRO A 81 -19.82 4.45 -1.79
CA PRO A 81 -19.67 3.08 -1.31
C PRO A 81 -19.18 2.12 -2.41
N LYS A 82 -19.48 2.39 -3.69
CA LYS A 82 -19.03 1.55 -4.81
C LYS A 82 -17.52 1.65 -5.00
N THR A 83 -16.97 2.87 -4.98
CA THR A 83 -15.52 3.11 -5.10
C THR A 83 -14.80 2.49 -3.92
N LEU A 84 -15.29 2.75 -2.71
CA LEU A 84 -14.67 2.24 -1.50
C LEU A 84 -14.74 0.69 -1.48
N MET A 85 -15.86 0.07 -1.90
CA MET A 85 -15.99 -1.39 -1.99
C MET A 85 -15.01 -2.01 -3.01
N ALA A 86 -14.78 -1.35 -4.14
CA ALA A 86 -13.77 -1.78 -5.10
C ALA A 86 -12.36 -1.77 -4.48
N MET A 87 -12.02 -0.70 -3.75
CA MET A 87 -10.76 -0.61 -3.02
C MET A 87 -10.64 -1.74 -1.97
N HIS A 88 -11.70 -1.98 -1.19
CA HIS A 88 -11.72 -3.03 -0.16
C HIS A 88 -11.53 -4.45 -0.74
N ARG A 89 -12.26 -4.78 -1.82
CA ARG A 89 -12.09 -6.07 -2.52
C ARG A 89 -10.68 -6.22 -3.08
N THR A 90 -10.12 -5.13 -3.59
CA THR A 90 -8.73 -5.11 -4.06
C THR A 90 -7.76 -5.43 -2.93
N THR A 91 -7.95 -4.87 -1.74
CA THR A 91 -7.15 -5.23 -0.56
C THR A 91 -7.24 -6.72 -0.26
N LEU A 92 -8.45 -7.31 -0.24
CA LEU A 92 -8.65 -8.73 0.05
C LEU A 92 -7.96 -9.67 -0.96
N VAL A 93 -7.77 -9.23 -2.20
CA VAL A 93 -7.14 -10.02 -3.27
C VAL A 93 -5.64 -9.77 -3.35
N VAL A 94 -5.21 -8.51 -3.35
CA VAL A 94 -3.81 -8.14 -3.57
C VAL A 94 -2.95 -8.43 -2.36
N THR A 95 -3.47 -8.24 -1.14
CA THR A 95 -2.71 -8.51 0.09
C THR A 95 -2.19 -9.96 0.15
N PRO A 96 -3.02 -11.01 0.00
CA PRO A 96 -2.49 -12.38 0.04
C PRO A 96 -1.54 -12.68 -1.13
N ILE A 97 -1.74 -12.07 -2.31
CA ILE A 97 -0.82 -12.25 -3.45
C ILE A 97 0.56 -11.68 -3.14
N VAL A 98 0.64 -10.43 -2.64
CA VAL A 98 1.91 -9.79 -2.29
C VAL A 98 2.63 -10.55 -1.18
N LEU A 99 1.91 -10.92 -0.11
CA LEU A 99 2.48 -11.70 0.99
C LEU A 99 2.93 -13.10 0.54
N LEU A 100 2.25 -13.71 -0.42
CA LEU A 100 2.66 -14.98 -1.00
C LEU A 100 3.95 -14.79 -1.82
N CYS A 101 4.02 -13.77 -2.68
CA CYS A 101 5.22 -13.44 -3.45
C CYS A 101 6.43 -13.20 -2.53
N GLN A 102 6.25 -12.47 -1.42
CA GLN A 102 7.28 -12.30 -0.39
C GLN A 102 7.69 -13.64 0.22
N ALA A 103 6.73 -14.46 0.66
CA ALA A 103 7.00 -15.75 1.30
C ALA A 103 7.81 -16.70 0.41
N ILE A 104 7.50 -16.73 -0.89
CA ILE A 104 8.21 -17.59 -1.87
C ILE A 104 9.47 -16.94 -2.46
N GLY A 105 9.70 -15.63 -2.23
CA GLY A 105 10.86 -14.90 -2.72
C GLY A 105 10.80 -14.51 -4.19
N ILE A 106 9.60 -14.29 -4.73
CA ILE A 106 9.41 -13.76 -6.09
C ILE A 106 9.51 -12.23 -6.04
N GLU A 107 10.32 -11.66 -6.93
CA GLU A 107 10.43 -10.21 -7.13
C GLU A 107 9.16 -9.68 -7.83
N TYR A 108 8.20 -9.19 -7.04
CA TYR A 108 6.92 -8.68 -7.54
C TYR A 108 6.92 -7.16 -7.79
N ARG A 109 7.91 -6.42 -7.28
CA ARG A 109 7.95 -4.95 -7.35
C ARG A 109 8.13 -4.40 -8.76
N SER A 110 8.69 -5.19 -9.67
CA SER A 110 8.76 -4.83 -11.10
C SER A 110 7.37 -4.60 -11.71
N PHE A 111 6.32 -5.23 -11.17
CA PHE A 111 4.94 -5.06 -11.63
C PHE A 111 4.20 -3.91 -10.95
N ILE A 112 4.83 -3.24 -9.97
CA ILE A 112 4.23 -2.09 -9.29
C ILE A 112 4.55 -0.83 -10.11
N PRO A 113 3.55 -0.02 -10.50
CA PRO A 113 3.78 1.22 -11.26
C PRO A 113 4.27 2.36 -10.35
N ARG A 114 5.38 2.12 -9.64
CA ARG A 114 6.08 3.06 -8.75
C ARG A 114 7.56 3.06 -9.10
N TRP A 115 8.24 4.19 -8.99
CA TRP A 115 9.69 4.30 -9.16
C TRP A 115 10.32 4.92 -7.92
N SER A 116 11.43 4.34 -7.47
CA SER A 116 12.28 4.91 -6.45
C SER A 116 12.94 6.18 -6.97
N GLN A 117 12.88 7.24 -6.17
CA GLN A 117 13.61 8.48 -6.42
C GLN A 117 14.90 8.49 -5.60
N GLU A 118 15.95 9.18 -6.05
CA GLU A 118 17.22 9.27 -5.32
C GLU A 118 17.04 9.65 -3.84
N ARG A 119 16.14 10.59 -3.56
CA ARG A 119 15.80 11.01 -2.19
C ARG A 119 15.09 9.92 -1.40
N GLU A 120 14.25 9.10 -2.05
CA GLU A 120 13.58 7.98 -1.39
C GLU A 120 14.60 6.90 -0.99
N ARG A 121 15.69 6.71 -1.76
CA ARG A 121 16.77 5.75 -1.48
C ARG A 121 17.61 6.13 -0.25
N GLY A 122 17.78 7.43 -0.02
CA GLY A 122 18.56 7.97 1.10
C GLY A 122 17.82 7.99 2.45
N ARG A 123 16.54 7.60 2.50
CA ARG A 123 15.78 7.58 3.76
C ARG A 123 16.27 6.45 4.66
N ASP A 124 16.27 6.71 5.97
CA ASP A 124 16.53 5.68 6.98
C ASP A 124 15.38 4.67 6.98
N GLU A 125 15.70 3.43 6.61
CA GLU A 125 14.74 2.35 6.48
C GLU A 125 14.02 2.04 7.81
N GLU A 126 14.71 2.10 8.94
CA GLU A 126 14.12 1.82 10.25
C GLU A 126 13.09 2.88 10.63
N VAL A 127 13.40 4.16 10.35
CA VAL A 127 12.48 5.28 10.59
C VAL A 127 11.23 5.15 9.72
N VAL A 128 11.39 4.86 8.43
CA VAL A 128 10.26 4.67 7.50
C VAL A 128 9.37 3.52 7.98
N ARG A 129 9.97 2.40 8.40
CA ARG A 129 9.24 1.24 8.92
C ARG A 129 8.45 1.56 10.18
N GLN A 130 9.04 2.27 11.13
CA GLN A 130 8.35 2.68 12.36
C GLN A 130 7.13 3.55 12.06
N GLN A 131 7.24 4.46 11.10
CA GLN A 131 6.11 5.32 10.71
C GLN A 131 5.04 4.55 9.97
N VAL A 132 5.42 3.64 9.05
CA VAL A 132 4.46 2.73 8.40
C VAL A 132 3.74 1.88 9.45
N GLY A 133 4.47 1.30 10.39
CA GLY A 133 3.90 0.55 11.51
C GLY A 133 2.94 1.38 12.37
N PHE A 134 3.31 2.62 12.69
CA PHE A 134 2.41 3.56 13.37
C PHE A 134 1.14 3.84 12.54
N GLY A 135 1.28 4.07 11.25
CA GLY A 135 0.16 4.27 10.33
C GLY A 135 -0.78 3.06 10.27
N MET A 136 -0.23 1.85 10.24
CA MET A 136 -0.99 0.61 10.31
C MET A 136 -1.79 0.51 11.61
N LEU A 137 -1.16 0.81 12.76
CA LEU A 137 -1.82 0.82 14.07
C LEU A 137 -2.93 1.88 14.15
N ALA A 138 -2.70 3.08 13.60
CA ALA A 138 -3.73 4.10 13.50
C ALA A 138 -4.91 3.63 12.63
N GLY A 139 -4.63 2.88 11.56
CA GLY A 139 -5.63 2.19 10.75
C GLY A 139 -6.47 1.19 11.55
N VAL A 140 -5.80 0.34 12.35
CA VAL A 140 -6.48 -0.61 13.26
C VAL A 140 -7.35 0.12 14.29
N ALA A 141 -6.83 1.20 14.88
CA ALA A 141 -7.57 2.00 15.86
C ALA A 141 -8.80 2.66 15.23
N SER A 142 -8.65 3.25 14.05
CA SER A 142 -9.74 3.84 13.26
C SER A 142 -10.83 2.81 12.96
N TRP A 143 -10.44 1.63 12.48
CA TRP A 143 -11.35 0.52 12.22
C TRP A 143 -12.11 0.09 13.48
N THR A 144 -11.38 -0.14 14.58
CA THR A 144 -11.92 -0.56 15.88
C THR A 144 -12.92 0.47 16.40
N LEU A 145 -12.59 1.77 16.32
CA LEU A 145 -13.48 2.85 16.74
C LEU A 145 -14.76 2.89 15.90
N ARG A 146 -14.68 2.63 14.59
CA ARG A 146 -15.87 2.56 13.72
C ARG A 146 -16.78 1.38 14.04
N ILE A 147 -16.23 0.21 14.38
CA ILE A 147 -17.01 -0.97 14.79
C ILE A 147 -17.66 -0.75 16.15
N TYR A 148 -16.86 -0.44 17.17
CA TYR A 148 -17.28 -0.55 18.56
C TYR A 148 -17.89 0.74 19.10
N ALA A 149 -17.34 1.90 18.78
CA ALA A 149 -17.80 3.18 19.32
C ALA A 149 -18.96 3.77 18.49
N LEU A 150 -18.84 3.77 17.15
CA LEU A 150 -19.81 4.46 16.30
C LEU A 150 -20.99 3.59 15.88
N ARG A 151 -20.91 2.25 15.98
CA ARG A 151 -21.93 1.26 15.54
C ARG A 151 -22.48 1.43 14.11
N LYS A 152 -21.96 2.39 13.34
CA LYS A 152 -22.35 2.71 11.96
C LYS A 152 -21.63 1.83 10.93
N GLY A 153 -20.69 0.97 11.34
CA GLY A 153 -19.71 0.35 10.45
C GLY A 153 -19.80 -1.18 10.30
N ARG A 154 -20.97 -1.79 10.48
CA ARG A 154 -21.08 -3.25 10.66
C ARG A 154 -20.75 -4.15 9.43
N ALA A 155 -20.44 -3.62 8.25
CA ALA A 155 -20.37 -4.45 7.04
C ALA A 155 -19.19 -4.19 6.10
N TYR A 156 -18.36 -3.17 6.31
CA TYR A 156 -17.38 -2.79 5.31
C TYR A 156 -16.10 -2.30 6.02
N TRP A 157 -14.92 -2.49 5.43
CA TRP A 157 -13.68 -1.73 5.71
C TRP A 157 -12.61 -2.22 6.73
N ALA A 158 -12.50 -3.51 7.11
CA ALA A 158 -11.47 -3.92 8.08
C ALA A 158 -10.00 -3.86 7.58
N PRO A 159 -9.63 -4.45 6.43
CA PRO A 159 -8.23 -4.58 6.03
C PRO A 159 -7.68 -3.33 5.33
N ILE A 160 -8.56 -2.55 4.70
CA ILE A 160 -8.16 -1.39 3.90
C ILE A 160 -7.60 -0.26 4.77
N ASP A 161 -8.16 -0.05 5.97
CA ASP A 161 -7.69 1.00 6.88
C ASP A 161 -6.25 0.78 7.31
N VAL A 162 -5.87 -0.47 7.56
CA VAL A 162 -4.52 -0.84 8.00
C VAL A 162 -3.53 -0.59 6.88
N VAL A 163 -3.82 -1.11 5.68
CA VAL A 163 -2.95 -0.95 4.50
C VAL A 163 -2.83 0.52 4.11
N MET A 164 -3.96 1.23 4.00
CA MET A 164 -3.96 2.64 3.65
C MET A 164 -3.34 3.50 4.76
N GLY A 165 -3.54 3.17 6.03
CA GLY A 165 -2.91 3.87 7.15
C GLY A 165 -1.39 3.81 7.09
N GLY A 166 -0.83 2.61 6.88
CA GLY A 166 0.62 2.43 6.72
C GLY A 166 1.17 3.13 5.47
N ALA A 167 0.49 2.96 4.33
CA ALA A 167 0.92 3.60 3.08
C ALA A 167 0.81 5.12 3.12
N LEU A 168 -0.22 5.68 3.76
CA LEU A 168 -0.33 7.13 3.95
C LEU A 168 0.78 7.66 4.86
N ALA A 169 1.20 6.90 5.87
CA ALA A 169 2.34 7.28 6.69
C ALA A 169 3.65 7.31 5.89
N ASP A 170 3.91 6.33 5.01
CA ASP A 170 5.06 6.39 4.06
C ASP A 170 4.99 7.63 3.17
N VAL A 171 3.82 7.90 2.58
CA VAL A 171 3.62 9.08 1.72
C VAL A 171 3.83 10.37 2.49
N LEU A 172 3.24 10.51 3.69
CA LEU A 172 3.39 11.71 4.51
C LEU A 172 4.83 11.93 4.93
N HIS A 173 5.54 10.88 5.32
CA HIS A 173 6.95 11.00 5.64
C HIS A 173 7.77 11.38 4.42
N ARG A 174 7.48 10.80 3.26
CA ARG A 174 8.14 11.18 2.01
C ARG A 174 7.93 12.65 1.69
N GLU A 175 6.69 13.14 1.74
CA GLU A 175 6.40 14.55 1.46
C GLU A 175 7.02 15.46 2.54
N TYR A 176 7.10 15.02 3.79
CA TYR A 176 7.82 15.72 4.85
C TYR A 176 9.32 15.86 4.51
N VAL A 177 10.00 14.77 4.18
CA VAL A 177 11.42 14.79 3.77
C VAL A 177 11.62 15.67 2.54
N ARG A 178 10.71 15.55 1.56
CA ARG A 178 10.74 16.37 0.34
C ARG A 178 10.61 17.87 0.64
N ALA A 179 9.74 18.24 1.58
CA ALA A 179 9.49 19.64 1.94
C ALA A 179 10.62 20.25 2.79
N HIS A 180 11.30 19.44 3.60
CA HIS A 180 12.30 19.94 4.57
C HIS A 180 13.75 19.83 4.07
N GLY A 181 13.97 19.30 2.86
CA GLY A 181 15.25 19.44 2.15
C GLY A 181 16.46 18.85 2.89
N PHE A 182 16.26 17.73 3.58
CA PHE A 182 17.37 16.91 4.08
C PHE A 182 18.05 16.17 2.94
#